data_AF-A0A4R7B9E6-F1
#
_entry.id   AF-A0A4R7B9E6-F1
#
_cell.length_a   1.000
_cell.length_b   1.000
_cell.length_c   1.000
_cell.angle_alpha   90.00
_cell.angle_beta   90.00
_cell.angle_gamma   90.00
#
_symmetry.space_group_name_H-M   'P 1'
#
loop_
_entity.id
_entity.type
_entity.pdbx_description
1 polymer ?
#
loop_
_entity_poly.entity_id
_entity_poly.type
_entity_poly.pdbx_seq_one_letter_code
_entity_poly.pdbx_strand_id
1 'polypeptide(L)'
;MLHLDTTQDDFTARLDALLAFETAQDPAVDQGVAAICADVARRGDAAVVEYSNRFDRLSAQSMADLTLDRDQLSAAYHRLPEAQRQALDAAAARVRRYHEHQRMQSWSYTDEDGTLLGQQVTALDRVGIYVPGGKAAYPSSVLMNAVPAKVAGVGEIIMVVPTPGGERNDLVLAAAYIAGVNRVFTVGGAQAVAALAYGTETIPQVDKITGPGNAWVAAAKRRVFGVVGIDMVAGPSEILVICDGETDPDWIAMDLFSQAEHDEIAQAILLSPSQDFIRQVEASMARLMTDMPRRDIIEASLSGRGALIKVRDLAEACEIANRIAPEHLELSVSDPDAWLPQLRHAGAIFLGRFTSESLGDYCAGPNHVLPTSRTARFASPLGVYDFQKRTSLIRVSAAGAAALGPIASTLAHGEGLTAHARAAEMRMAPADKEYFNDI
;
A
#
# COMPACT_ATOMS: atom_id res chain seq x y z
N MET A 1 12.92 -9.33 23.33
CA MET A 1 11.49 -8.96 23.25
C MET A 1 11.02 -8.45 24.59
N LEU A 2 10.01 -7.57 24.58
CA LEU A 2 9.33 -7.14 25.79
C LEU A 2 8.30 -8.20 26.22
N HIS A 3 8.21 -8.42 27.53
CA HIS A 3 7.11 -9.16 28.15
C HIS A 3 6.17 -8.16 28.82
N LEU A 4 4.91 -8.19 28.42
CA LEU A 4 3.85 -7.31 28.93
C LEU A 4 2.68 -8.15 29.48
N ASP A 5 2.01 -7.65 30.50
CA ASP A 5 0.79 -8.24 31.06
C ASP A 5 -0.25 -7.14 31.25
N THR A 6 -1.46 -7.34 30.71
CA THR A 6 -2.54 -6.33 30.74
C THR A 6 -3.04 -6.00 32.14
N THR A 7 -2.71 -6.82 33.14
CA THR A 7 -3.05 -6.58 34.54
C THR A 7 -2.09 -5.60 35.24
N GLN A 8 -0.98 -5.22 34.58
CA GLN A 8 -0.02 -4.26 35.12
C GLN A 8 -0.51 -2.82 34.93
N ASP A 9 -0.39 -1.99 35.97
CA ASP A 9 -0.84 -0.59 35.96
C ASP A 9 -0.15 0.27 34.88
N ASP A 10 1.07 -0.10 34.48
CA ASP A 10 1.86 0.61 33.46
C ASP A 10 1.72 0.02 32.04
N PHE A 11 0.89 -1.02 31.85
CA PHE A 11 0.73 -1.72 30.58
C PHE A 11 0.47 -0.77 29.41
N THR A 12 -0.50 0.13 29.57
CA THR A 12 -0.90 1.05 28.51
C THR A 12 0.26 1.97 28.09
N ALA A 13 0.99 2.51 29.07
CA ALA A 13 2.13 3.39 28.79
C ALA A 13 3.28 2.64 28.10
N ARG A 14 3.54 1.38 28.50
CA ARG A 14 4.56 0.54 27.88
C ARG A 14 4.19 0.10 26.47
N LEU A 15 2.92 -0.23 26.23
CA LEU A 15 2.41 -0.51 24.89
C LEU A 15 2.51 0.74 24.00
N ASP A 16 2.11 1.92 24.49
CA ASP A 16 2.22 3.15 23.72
C ASP A 16 3.67 3.49 23.39
N ALA A 17 4.61 3.28 24.31
CA ALA A 17 6.03 3.46 24.04
C ALA A 17 6.57 2.48 22.98
N LEU A 18 6.10 1.22 22.99
CA LEU A 18 6.45 0.22 21.98
C LEU A 18 5.88 0.56 20.59
N LEU A 19 4.64 1.05 20.55
CA LEU A 19 3.93 1.41 19.32
C LEU A 19 4.34 2.79 18.79
N ALA A 20 4.96 3.63 19.62
CA ALA A 20 5.54 4.89 19.21
C ALA A 20 6.69 4.60 18.25
N PHE A 21 6.39 4.59 16.96
CA PHE A 21 7.38 4.82 15.94
C PHE A 21 7.45 6.33 15.76
N GLU A 22 8.58 6.93 16.13
CA GLU A 22 8.86 8.27 15.67
C GLU A 22 8.90 8.22 14.14
N THR A 23 7.79 8.63 13.51
CA THR A 23 7.81 9.30 12.20
C THR A 23 8.58 10.62 12.28
N ALA A 24 9.69 10.65 13.02
CA ALA A 24 10.67 11.71 12.94
C ALA A 24 11.27 11.59 11.55
N GLN A 25 10.66 12.33 10.61
CA GLN A 25 11.26 12.64 9.33
C GLN A 25 12.67 13.15 9.64
N ASP A 26 13.69 12.37 9.28
CA ASP A 26 15.06 12.83 9.38
C ASP A 26 15.16 14.08 8.49
N PRO A 27 15.38 15.28 9.07
CA PRO A 27 15.41 16.51 8.28
C PRO A 27 16.49 16.47 7.19
N ALA A 28 17.55 15.68 7.39
CA ALA A 28 18.58 15.49 6.39
C ALA A 28 18.09 14.66 5.19
N VAL A 29 17.27 13.62 5.44
CA VAL A 29 16.63 12.84 4.36
C VAL A 29 15.67 13.74 3.58
N ASP A 30 14.82 14.52 4.26
CA ASP A 30 13.87 15.39 3.58
C ASP A 30 14.57 16.48 2.74
N GLN A 31 15.64 17.09 3.26
CA GLN A 31 16.45 18.04 2.49
C GLN A 31 17.13 17.38 1.28
N GLY A 32 17.69 16.18 1.46
CA GLY A 32 18.33 15.43 0.38
C GLY A 32 17.33 15.06 -0.72
N VAL A 33 16.17 14.53 -0.33
CA VAL A 33 15.06 14.22 -1.26
C VAL A 33 14.59 15.48 -1.98
N ALA A 34 14.47 16.60 -1.28
CA ALA A 34 14.08 17.86 -1.89
C ALA A 34 15.03 18.30 -3.01
N ALA A 35 16.35 18.18 -2.77
CA ALA A 35 17.37 18.48 -3.75
C ALA A 35 17.30 17.51 -4.94
N ILE A 36 17.19 16.20 -4.71
CA ILE A 36 17.10 15.19 -5.77
C ILE A 36 15.88 15.43 -6.65
N CYS A 37 14.70 15.65 -6.05
CA CYS A 37 13.46 15.90 -6.78
C CYS A 37 13.56 17.15 -7.66
N ALA A 38 14.08 18.26 -7.11
CA ALA A 38 14.25 19.51 -7.87
C ALA A 38 15.25 19.35 -9.03
N ASP A 39 16.29 18.55 -8.82
CA ASP A 39 17.33 18.33 -9.80
C ASP A 39 16.87 17.43 -10.96
N VAL A 40 16.12 16.35 -10.67
CA VAL A 40 15.48 15.51 -11.69
C VAL A 40 14.45 16.31 -12.49
N ALA A 41 13.62 17.13 -11.84
CA ALA A 41 12.65 17.98 -12.54
C ALA A 41 13.32 18.98 -13.50
N ARG A 42 14.55 19.40 -13.21
CA ARG A 42 15.30 20.38 -14.01
C ARG A 42 16.16 19.75 -15.10
N ARG A 43 16.81 18.62 -14.82
CA ARG A 43 17.83 18.00 -15.68
C ARG A 43 17.40 16.68 -16.33
N GLY A 44 16.24 16.15 -15.99
CA GLY A 44 15.70 14.92 -16.59
C GLY A 44 16.64 13.72 -16.45
N ASP A 45 16.81 12.98 -17.54
CA ASP A 45 17.59 11.74 -17.64
C ASP A 45 19.01 11.89 -17.10
N ALA A 46 19.65 13.04 -17.31
CA ALA A 46 21.02 13.28 -16.87
C ALA A 46 21.17 13.16 -15.34
N ALA A 47 20.20 13.69 -14.58
CA ALA A 47 20.20 13.56 -13.12
C ALA A 47 19.91 12.11 -12.69
N VAL A 48 18.98 11.43 -13.36
CA VAL A 48 18.64 10.04 -13.04
C VAL A 48 19.85 9.12 -13.20
N VAL A 49 20.55 9.22 -14.33
CA VAL A 49 21.76 8.43 -14.60
C VAL A 49 22.86 8.72 -13.58
N GLU A 50 23.07 10.00 -13.24
CA GLU A 50 24.06 10.41 -12.24
C GLU A 50 23.76 9.80 -10.86
N TYR A 51 22.52 9.90 -10.38
CA TYR A 51 22.13 9.36 -9.08
C TYR A 51 22.14 7.82 -9.06
N SER A 52 21.76 7.16 -10.16
CA SER A 52 21.89 5.70 -10.28
C SER A 52 23.36 5.25 -10.24
N ASN A 53 24.26 5.93 -10.94
CA ASN A 53 25.69 5.63 -10.84
C ASN A 53 26.23 5.83 -9.43
N ARG A 54 25.79 6.89 -8.74
CA ARG A 54 26.22 7.20 -7.37
C ARG A 54 25.70 6.22 -6.32
N PHE A 55 24.38 5.99 -6.31
CA PHE A 55 23.73 5.24 -5.23
C PHE A 55 23.68 3.74 -5.49
N ASP A 56 23.46 3.34 -6.76
CA ASP A 56 23.41 1.94 -7.16
C ASP A 56 24.80 1.42 -7.61
N ARG A 57 25.84 2.27 -7.61
CA ARG A 57 27.22 1.93 -8.00
C ARG A 57 27.30 1.35 -9.42
N LEU A 58 26.58 1.98 -10.33
CA LEU A 58 26.54 1.62 -11.75
C LEU A 58 27.56 2.42 -12.56
N SER A 59 27.68 2.07 -13.85
CA SER A 59 28.47 2.80 -14.84
C SER A 59 27.65 3.08 -16.11
N ALA A 60 26.35 3.35 -15.94
CA ALA A 60 25.44 3.69 -17.02
C ALA A 60 25.85 5.01 -17.68
N GLN A 61 25.86 5.02 -19.01
CA GLN A 61 26.17 6.20 -19.82
C GLN A 61 24.89 6.94 -20.23
N SER A 62 23.77 6.23 -20.29
CA SER A 62 22.48 6.79 -20.68
C SER A 62 21.31 6.00 -20.08
N MET A 63 20.10 6.51 -20.23
CA MET A 63 18.89 5.77 -19.87
C MET A 63 18.69 4.48 -20.69
N ALA A 64 19.32 4.33 -21.86
CA ALA A 64 19.27 3.08 -22.61
C ALA A 64 19.91 1.92 -21.83
N ASP A 65 20.98 2.17 -21.07
CA ASP A 65 21.63 1.16 -20.22
C ASP A 65 20.77 0.77 -19.00
N LEU A 66 19.82 1.63 -18.65
CA LEU A 66 18.92 1.49 -17.51
C LEU A 66 17.50 1.10 -17.92
N THR A 67 17.26 0.82 -19.19
CA THR A 67 15.94 0.44 -19.71
C THR A 67 15.94 -1.04 -20.05
N LEU A 68 14.90 -1.76 -19.63
CA LEU A 68 14.65 -3.13 -20.07
C LEU A 68 13.42 -3.17 -20.97
N ASP A 69 13.59 -3.83 -22.11
CA ASP A 69 12.50 -4.11 -23.03
C ASP A 69 11.73 -5.38 -22.64
N ARG A 70 10.60 -5.60 -23.30
CA ARG A 70 9.73 -6.74 -23.03
C ARG A 70 10.38 -8.08 -23.39
N ASP A 71 11.26 -8.13 -24.39
CA ASP A 71 11.91 -9.36 -24.83
C ASP A 71 12.92 -9.82 -23.78
N GLN A 72 13.62 -8.89 -23.13
CA GLN A 72 14.49 -9.17 -21.99
C GLN A 72 13.71 -9.72 -20.79
N LEU A 73 12.50 -9.21 -20.51
CA LEU A 73 11.64 -9.75 -19.44
C LEU A 73 11.14 -11.16 -19.79
N SER A 74 10.72 -11.38 -21.04
CA SER A 74 10.31 -12.70 -21.54
C SER A 74 11.46 -13.71 -21.46
N ALA A 75 12.67 -13.30 -21.85
CA ALA A 75 13.85 -14.15 -21.74
C ALA A 75 14.15 -14.54 -20.28
N ALA A 76 13.97 -13.62 -19.32
CA ALA A 76 14.10 -13.93 -17.89
C ALA A 76 13.08 -14.98 -17.44
N TYR A 77 11.81 -14.84 -17.84
CA TYR A 77 10.78 -15.85 -17.57
C TYR A 77 11.13 -17.24 -18.12
N HIS A 78 11.68 -17.31 -19.34
CA HIS A 78 12.04 -18.58 -19.96
C HIS A 78 13.31 -19.22 -19.39
N ARG A 79 14.18 -18.44 -18.72
CA ARG A 79 15.36 -18.96 -17.99
C ARG A 79 15.01 -19.56 -16.63
N LEU A 80 13.83 -19.25 -16.07
CA LEU A 80 13.44 -19.77 -14.77
C LEU A 80 13.34 -21.31 -14.77
N PRO A 81 13.78 -21.97 -13.69
CA PRO A 81 13.41 -23.36 -13.42
C PRO A 81 11.90 -23.55 -13.45
N GLU A 82 11.44 -24.71 -13.93
CA GLU A 82 10.01 -25.01 -14.10
C GLU A 82 9.19 -24.75 -12.84
N ALA A 83 9.69 -25.19 -11.68
CA ALA A 83 8.99 -25.03 -10.41
C ALA A 83 8.76 -23.56 -10.03
N GLN A 84 9.75 -22.69 -10.28
CA GLN A 84 9.62 -21.25 -10.00
C GLN A 84 8.63 -20.60 -10.97
N ARG A 85 8.69 -20.98 -12.25
CA ARG A 85 7.75 -20.51 -13.26
C ARG A 85 6.30 -20.88 -12.92
N GLN A 86 6.05 -22.15 -12.60
CA GLN A 86 4.72 -22.64 -12.21
C GLN A 86 4.19 -21.93 -10.95
N ALA A 87 5.04 -21.75 -9.94
CA ALA A 87 4.66 -21.05 -8.72
C ALA A 87 4.27 -19.59 -9.00
N LEU A 88 5.06 -18.90 -9.83
CA LEU A 88 4.82 -17.50 -10.19
C LEU A 88 3.54 -17.33 -11.02
N ASP A 89 3.31 -18.23 -11.99
CA ASP A 89 2.07 -18.25 -12.79
C ASP A 89 0.84 -18.52 -11.91
N ALA A 90 0.95 -19.48 -10.97
CA ALA A 90 -0.13 -19.79 -10.04
C ALA A 90 -0.45 -18.63 -9.10
N ALA A 91 0.57 -17.98 -8.54
CA ALA A 91 0.42 -16.79 -7.71
C ALA A 91 -0.26 -15.65 -8.48
N ALA A 92 0.24 -15.32 -9.68
CA ALA A 92 -0.32 -14.27 -10.52
C ALA A 92 -1.79 -14.55 -10.88
N ALA A 93 -2.16 -15.80 -11.16
CA ALA A 93 -3.53 -16.20 -11.44
C ALA A 93 -4.46 -16.03 -10.22
N ARG A 94 -3.99 -16.36 -9.01
CA ARG A 94 -4.75 -16.18 -7.77
C ARG A 94 -4.95 -14.71 -7.42
N VAL A 95 -3.89 -13.91 -7.51
CA VAL A 95 -3.96 -12.45 -7.31
C VAL A 95 -4.94 -11.82 -8.30
N ARG A 96 -4.85 -12.19 -9.59
CA ARG A 96 -5.77 -11.68 -10.62
C ARG A 96 -7.22 -12.02 -10.31
N ARG A 97 -7.51 -13.29 -10.00
CA ARG A 97 -8.87 -13.74 -9.70
C ARG A 97 -9.47 -12.97 -8.54
N TYR A 98 -8.73 -12.77 -7.45
CA TYR A 98 -9.20 -12.01 -6.30
C TYR A 98 -9.54 -10.56 -6.69
N HIS A 99 -8.63 -9.88 -7.40
CA HIS A 99 -8.79 -8.48 -7.75
C HIS A 99 -9.89 -8.25 -8.79
N GLU A 100 -10.23 -9.23 -9.64
CA GLU A 100 -11.38 -9.13 -10.57
C GLU A 100 -12.71 -8.89 -9.84
N HIS A 101 -12.86 -9.37 -8.59
CA HIS A 101 -14.02 -9.10 -7.75
C HIS A 101 -14.10 -7.66 -7.22
N GLN A 102 -12.99 -6.91 -7.23
CA GLN A 102 -12.93 -5.55 -6.69
C GLN A 102 -13.31 -4.46 -7.70
N ARG A 103 -13.55 -4.83 -8.97
CA ARG A 103 -13.77 -3.85 -10.05
C ARG A 103 -15.09 -3.10 -9.84
N MET A 104 -14.99 -1.79 -9.61
CA MET A 104 -16.16 -0.92 -9.48
C MET A 104 -16.77 -0.60 -10.85
N GLN A 105 -18.10 -0.56 -10.91
CA GLN A 105 -18.85 -0.21 -12.12
C GLN A 105 -19.39 1.23 -12.04
N SER A 106 -19.46 1.89 -13.21
CA SER A 106 -20.20 3.16 -13.34
C SER A 106 -21.68 2.94 -13.08
N TRP A 107 -22.36 3.94 -12.50
CA TRP A 107 -23.80 3.90 -12.26
C TRP A 107 -24.43 5.28 -12.47
N SER A 108 -25.74 5.31 -12.72
CA SER A 108 -26.55 6.53 -12.74
C SER A 108 -28.01 6.21 -12.43
N TYR A 109 -28.73 7.17 -11.88
CA TYR A 109 -30.19 7.14 -11.74
C TYR A 109 -30.79 8.45 -12.25
N THR A 110 -32.10 8.44 -12.46
CA THR A 110 -32.87 9.61 -12.90
C THR A 110 -33.96 9.89 -11.89
N ASP A 111 -34.02 11.13 -11.40
CA ASP A 111 -35.08 11.62 -10.51
C ASP A 111 -36.42 11.76 -11.26
N GLU A 112 -37.51 11.92 -10.51
CA GLU A 112 -38.86 12.07 -11.07
C GLU A 112 -38.99 13.27 -12.01
N ASP A 113 -38.20 14.32 -11.79
CA ASP A 113 -38.17 15.52 -12.63
C ASP A 113 -37.33 15.34 -13.92
N GLY A 114 -36.71 14.18 -14.13
CA GLY A 114 -35.85 13.87 -15.27
C GLY A 114 -34.37 14.24 -15.10
N THR A 115 -33.95 14.73 -13.94
CA THR A 115 -32.54 15.00 -13.60
C THR A 115 -31.76 13.70 -13.49
N LEU A 116 -30.63 13.58 -14.19
CA LEU A 116 -29.73 12.44 -14.07
C LEU A 116 -28.58 12.77 -13.12
N LEU A 117 -28.37 11.88 -12.15
CA LEU A 117 -27.23 11.88 -11.25
C LEU A 117 -26.51 10.54 -11.35
N GLY A 118 -25.20 10.55 -11.17
CA GLY A 118 -24.43 9.31 -11.28
C GLY A 118 -22.96 9.45 -10.97
N GLN A 119 -22.25 8.36 -11.20
CA GLN A 119 -20.82 8.26 -11.05
C GLN A 119 -20.23 7.45 -12.20
N GLN A 120 -19.30 8.05 -12.93
CA GLN A 120 -18.48 7.37 -13.92
C GLN A 120 -17.18 6.88 -13.27
N VAL A 121 -16.88 5.60 -13.42
CA VAL A 121 -15.65 4.95 -12.98
C VAL A 121 -14.76 4.68 -14.19
N THR A 122 -13.51 5.15 -14.13
CA THR A 122 -12.51 4.99 -15.19
C THR A 122 -11.16 4.62 -14.58
N ALA A 123 -10.35 3.83 -15.28
CA ALA A 123 -8.97 3.57 -14.87
C ALA A 123 -8.11 4.84 -14.98
N LEU A 124 -6.97 4.83 -14.30
CA LEU A 124 -5.88 5.78 -14.56
C LEU A 124 -5.23 5.45 -15.91
N ASP A 125 -4.69 6.44 -16.60
CA ASP A 125 -4.08 6.25 -17.93
C ASP A 125 -2.70 5.60 -17.78
N ARG A 126 -1.90 6.10 -16.83
CA ARG A 126 -0.55 5.60 -16.57
C ARG A 126 -0.22 5.54 -15.08
N VAL A 127 0.40 4.45 -14.63
CA VAL A 127 0.89 4.33 -13.26
C VAL A 127 2.34 3.88 -13.19
N GLY A 128 3.05 4.38 -12.19
CA GLY A 128 4.40 3.96 -11.82
C GLY A 128 4.34 3.00 -10.63
N ILE A 129 5.02 1.87 -10.72
CA ILE A 129 5.17 0.94 -9.59
C ILE A 129 6.64 0.92 -9.18
N TYR A 130 6.90 1.21 -7.91
CA TYR A 130 8.23 1.12 -7.32
C TYR A 130 8.40 -0.26 -6.70
N VAL A 131 9.45 -0.98 -7.09
CA VAL A 131 9.78 -2.29 -6.55
C VAL A 131 11.16 -2.21 -5.90
N PRO A 132 11.30 -2.56 -4.60
CA PRO A 132 12.60 -2.64 -3.96
C PRO A 132 13.57 -3.58 -4.70
N GLY A 133 14.87 -3.29 -4.63
CA GLY A 133 15.92 -4.05 -5.31
C GLY A 133 17.10 -4.38 -4.39
N GLY A 134 18.14 -5.01 -4.93
CA GLY A 134 19.30 -5.48 -4.16
C GLY A 134 18.95 -6.65 -3.25
N LYS A 135 19.20 -6.52 -1.94
CA LYS A 135 18.90 -7.56 -0.93
C LYS A 135 17.40 -7.87 -0.76
N ALA A 136 16.53 -6.99 -1.27
CA ALA A 136 15.07 -7.03 -1.13
C ALA A 136 14.37 -7.23 -2.49
N ALA A 137 14.86 -8.17 -3.31
CA ALA A 137 14.30 -8.43 -4.65
C ALA A 137 13.04 -9.31 -4.58
N TYR A 138 11.87 -8.67 -4.46
CA TYR A 138 10.59 -9.35 -4.21
C TYR A 138 9.72 -9.47 -5.47
N PRO A 139 9.63 -10.66 -6.10
CA PRO A 139 8.73 -10.87 -7.25
C PRO A 139 7.25 -10.76 -6.84
N SER A 140 6.90 -11.08 -5.59
CA SER A 140 5.56 -10.90 -5.03
C SER A 140 5.12 -9.44 -5.11
N SER A 141 5.97 -8.49 -4.71
CA SER A 141 5.66 -7.06 -4.77
C SER A 141 5.40 -6.56 -6.20
N VAL A 142 6.04 -7.18 -7.22
CA VAL A 142 5.72 -6.89 -8.62
C VAL A 142 4.29 -7.31 -8.94
N LEU A 143 3.92 -8.57 -8.62
CA LEU A 143 2.58 -9.08 -8.90
C LEU A 143 1.52 -8.26 -8.16
N MET A 144 1.76 -7.98 -6.88
CA MET A 144 0.81 -7.27 -6.01
C MET A 144 0.62 -5.80 -6.41
N ASN A 145 1.58 -5.16 -7.08
CA ASN A 145 1.38 -3.82 -7.64
C ASN A 145 0.78 -3.85 -9.06
N ALA A 146 1.33 -4.67 -9.96
CA ALA A 146 0.99 -4.60 -11.37
C ALA A 146 -0.33 -5.30 -11.73
N VAL A 147 -0.66 -6.42 -11.08
CA VAL A 147 -1.89 -7.17 -11.38
C VAL A 147 -3.17 -6.36 -11.10
N PRO A 148 -3.37 -5.72 -9.92
CA PRO A 148 -4.54 -4.87 -9.70
C PRO A 148 -4.64 -3.70 -10.68
N ALA A 149 -3.52 -3.06 -11.02
CA ALA A 149 -3.48 -2.01 -12.04
C ALA A 149 -3.97 -2.54 -13.39
N LYS A 150 -3.55 -3.75 -13.77
CA LYS A 150 -4.00 -4.37 -15.02
C LYS A 150 -5.48 -4.74 -15.00
N VAL A 151 -5.98 -5.24 -13.87
CA VAL A 151 -7.40 -5.57 -13.68
C VAL A 151 -8.28 -4.30 -13.72
N ALA A 152 -7.79 -3.18 -13.18
CA ALA A 152 -8.46 -1.89 -13.25
C ALA A 152 -8.63 -1.38 -14.69
N GLY A 153 -7.73 -1.79 -15.59
CA GLY A 153 -7.70 -1.37 -16.99
C GLY A 153 -6.71 -0.24 -17.25
N VAL A 154 -5.67 -0.08 -16.43
CA VAL A 154 -4.63 0.92 -16.65
C VAL A 154 -3.95 0.70 -18.00
N GLY A 155 -3.80 1.78 -18.77
CA GLY A 155 -3.24 1.76 -20.12
C GLY A 155 -1.76 1.40 -20.14
N GLU A 156 -0.96 2.09 -19.31
CA GLU A 156 0.49 1.91 -19.23
C GLU A 156 0.98 1.75 -17.78
N ILE A 157 1.67 0.64 -17.50
CA ILE A 157 2.29 0.34 -16.21
C ILE A 157 3.82 0.42 -16.38
N ILE A 158 4.44 1.31 -15.62
CA ILE A 158 5.89 1.52 -15.63
C ILE A 158 6.46 1.04 -14.31
N MET A 159 7.43 0.13 -14.37
CA MET A 159 8.11 -0.36 -13.17
C MET A 159 9.48 0.29 -13.05
N VAL A 160 9.82 0.75 -11.85
CA VAL A 160 11.17 1.16 -11.48
C VAL A 160 11.70 0.21 -10.41
N VAL A 161 12.93 -0.27 -10.59
CA VAL A 161 13.58 -1.21 -9.67
C VAL A 161 15.09 -0.95 -9.65
N PRO A 162 15.73 -0.60 -8.52
CA PRO A 162 17.18 -0.42 -8.49
C PRO A 162 17.89 -1.76 -8.71
N THR A 163 19.06 -1.72 -9.37
CA THR A 163 19.93 -2.90 -9.57
C THR A 163 21.33 -2.61 -9.02
N PRO A 164 21.52 -2.53 -7.69
CA PRO A 164 22.81 -2.18 -7.11
C PRO A 164 23.92 -3.11 -7.62
N GLY A 165 25.03 -2.55 -8.08
CA GLY A 165 26.13 -3.31 -8.68
C GLY A 165 25.80 -3.97 -10.04
N GLY A 166 24.65 -3.65 -10.63
CA GLY A 166 24.15 -4.26 -11.87
C GLY A 166 23.46 -5.61 -11.67
N GLU A 167 23.25 -6.03 -10.41
CA GLU A 167 22.61 -7.30 -10.11
C GLU A 167 21.13 -7.30 -10.48
N ARG A 168 20.72 -8.28 -11.29
CA ARG A 168 19.35 -8.46 -11.77
C ARG A 168 18.80 -9.79 -11.28
N ASN A 169 17.54 -9.80 -10.83
CA ASN A 169 16.85 -11.00 -10.39
C ASN A 169 15.86 -11.45 -11.48
N ASP A 170 16.13 -12.61 -12.10
CA ASP A 170 15.29 -13.16 -13.17
C ASP A 170 13.84 -13.40 -12.71
N LEU A 171 13.61 -13.73 -11.43
CA LEU A 171 12.28 -13.96 -10.88
C LEU A 171 11.46 -12.67 -10.81
N VAL A 172 12.10 -11.54 -10.48
CA VAL A 172 11.48 -10.20 -10.49
C VAL A 172 11.13 -9.76 -11.91
N LEU A 173 12.05 -9.96 -12.87
CA LEU A 173 11.82 -9.61 -14.27
C LEU A 173 10.73 -10.49 -14.91
N ALA A 174 10.71 -11.77 -14.58
CA ALA A 174 9.66 -12.70 -14.98
C ALA A 174 8.29 -12.29 -14.40
N ALA A 175 8.24 -11.85 -13.14
CA ALA A 175 7.01 -11.37 -12.53
C ALA A 175 6.46 -10.14 -13.26
N ALA A 176 7.34 -9.22 -13.69
CA ALA A 176 6.96 -8.04 -14.47
C ALA A 176 6.38 -8.44 -15.84
N TYR A 177 6.97 -9.45 -16.50
CA TYR A 177 6.46 -10.00 -17.75
C TYR A 177 5.04 -10.57 -17.59
N ILE A 178 4.84 -11.46 -16.61
CA ILE A 178 3.55 -12.13 -16.37
C ILE A 178 2.47 -11.12 -15.94
N ALA A 179 2.82 -10.15 -15.10
CA ALA A 179 1.86 -9.15 -14.63
C ALA A 179 1.47 -8.13 -15.72
N GLY A 180 2.20 -8.11 -16.84
CA GLY A 180 1.89 -7.25 -17.99
C GLY A 180 2.39 -5.82 -17.83
N VAL A 181 3.53 -5.63 -17.14
CA VAL A 181 4.26 -4.37 -17.08
C VAL A 181 4.71 -3.97 -18.49
N ASN A 182 4.57 -2.69 -18.83
CA ASN A 182 4.86 -2.19 -20.18
C ASN A 182 6.34 -1.83 -20.35
N ARG A 183 6.94 -1.17 -19.36
CA ARG A 183 8.33 -0.69 -19.39
C ARG A 183 8.96 -0.88 -18.02
N VAL A 184 10.24 -1.27 -18.00
CA VAL A 184 11.01 -1.42 -16.77
C VAL A 184 12.25 -0.54 -16.86
N PHE A 185 12.48 0.25 -15.81
CA PHE A 185 13.70 1.03 -15.64
C PHE A 185 14.46 0.56 -14.41
N THR A 186 15.75 0.27 -14.56
CA THR A 186 16.60 -0.24 -13.49
C THR A 186 17.13 0.89 -12.60
N VAL A 187 16.23 1.74 -12.12
CA VAL A 187 16.47 2.93 -11.28
C VAL A 187 15.70 2.79 -9.97
N GLY A 188 16.21 3.33 -8.86
CA GLY A 188 15.51 3.32 -7.57
C GLY A 188 15.61 4.64 -6.81
N GLY A 189 15.31 4.60 -5.51
CA GLY A 189 15.44 5.75 -4.61
C GLY A 189 14.55 6.94 -4.96
N ALA A 190 14.89 8.10 -4.41
CA ALA A 190 14.15 9.35 -4.62
C ALA A 190 14.19 9.82 -6.09
N GLN A 191 15.26 9.53 -6.81
CA GLN A 191 15.41 9.88 -8.22
C GLN A 191 14.41 9.14 -9.12
N ALA A 192 14.11 7.88 -8.83
CA ALA A 192 13.12 7.11 -9.57
C ALA A 192 11.70 7.64 -9.32
N VAL A 193 11.37 7.96 -8.06
CA VAL A 193 10.08 8.57 -7.71
C VAL A 193 9.93 9.93 -8.39
N ALA A 194 10.97 10.76 -8.38
CA ALA A 194 10.96 12.06 -9.05
C ALA A 194 10.79 11.92 -10.57
N ALA A 195 11.48 10.96 -11.19
CA ALA A 195 11.37 10.71 -12.63
C ALA A 195 9.95 10.28 -13.03
N LEU A 196 9.31 9.43 -12.24
CA LEU A 196 7.91 9.06 -12.46
C LEU A 196 6.96 10.24 -12.23
N ALA A 197 7.23 11.08 -11.23
CA ALA A 197 6.34 12.17 -10.84
C ALA A 197 6.40 13.40 -11.77
N TYR A 198 7.57 13.73 -12.29
CA TYR A 198 7.79 14.91 -13.14
C TYR A 198 7.97 14.57 -14.62
N GLY A 199 8.26 13.30 -14.93
CA GLY A 199 8.71 12.90 -16.24
C GLY A 199 10.17 13.30 -16.52
N THR A 200 10.78 12.58 -17.44
CA THR A 200 12.07 12.87 -18.06
C THR A 200 11.94 12.66 -19.57
N GLU A 201 13.03 12.82 -20.32
CA GLU A 201 13.07 12.53 -21.76
C GLU A 201 12.72 11.07 -22.06
N THR A 202 13.11 10.14 -21.18
CA THR A 202 12.87 8.70 -21.36
C THR A 202 11.68 8.16 -20.54
N ILE A 203 11.52 8.62 -19.28
CA ILE A 203 10.49 8.15 -18.34
C ILE A 203 9.31 9.12 -18.40
N PRO A 204 8.14 8.73 -18.95
CA PRO A 204 7.00 9.63 -18.98
C PRO A 204 6.42 9.83 -17.57
N GLN A 205 5.86 11.02 -17.34
CA GLN A 205 5.10 11.30 -16.12
C GLN A 205 3.90 10.36 -16.00
N VAL A 206 3.67 9.84 -14.79
CA VAL A 206 2.55 8.95 -14.43
C VAL A 206 1.47 9.68 -13.63
N ASP A 207 0.26 9.12 -13.54
CA ASP A 207 -0.84 9.69 -12.76
C ASP A 207 -0.75 9.33 -11.27
N LYS A 208 -0.22 8.14 -10.96
CA LYS A 208 -0.07 7.62 -9.59
C LYS A 208 1.17 6.75 -9.46
N ILE A 209 1.84 6.84 -8.31
CA ILE A 209 2.99 6.00 -7.94
C ILE A 209 2.59 5.08 -6.77
N THR A 210 2.79 3.77 -6.92
CA THR A 210 2.54 2.78 -5.86
C THR A 210 3.79 1.97 -5.53
N GLY A 211 3.75 1.25 -4.42
CA GLY A 211 4.82 0.36 -3.98
C GLY A 211 5.62 0.93 -2.81
N PRO A 212 6.01 0.08 -1.84
CA PRO A 212 6.78 0.50 -0.68
C PRO A 212 8.26 0.72 -1.05
N GLY A 213 8.97 1.45 -0.20
CA GLY A 213 10.41 1.62 -0.31
C GLY A 213 11.00 2.17 0.98
N ASN A 214 12.32 2.35 0.99
CA ASN A 214 13.02 2.88 2.16
C ASN A 214 12.62 4.34 2.48
N ALA A 215 13.21 4.90 3.54
CA ALA A 215 12.94 6.26 4.00
C ALA A 215 13.05 7.34 2.90
N TRP A 216 13.99 7.21 1.94
CA TRP A 216 14.16 8.14 0.84
C TRP A 216 13.01 8.07 -0.17
N VAL A 217 12.53 6.85 -0.47
CA VAL A 217 11.36 6.62 -1.35
C VAL A 217 10.09 7.14 -0.68
N ALA A 218 9.90 6.84 0.62
CA ALA A 218 8.76 7.30 1.39
C ALA A 218 8.70 8.84 1.46
N ALA A 219 9.84 9.49 1.72
CA ALA A 219 9.96 10.95 1.71
C ALA A 219 9.75 11.54 0.32
N ALA A 220 10.25 10.90 -0.74
CA ALA A 220 10.02 11.35 -2.11
C ALA A 220 8.53 11.26 -2.51
N LYS A 221 7.86 10.13 -2.20
CA LYS A 221 6.42 9.94 -2.45
C LYS A 221 5.59 11.02 -1.74
N ARG A 222 5.91 11.29 -0.47
CA ARG A 222 5.26 12.37 0.30
C ARG A 222 5.45 13.73 -0.37
N ARG A 223 6.65 14.02 -0.88
CA ARG A 223 6.97 15.29 -1.54
C ARG A 223 6.25 15.48 -2.88
N VAL A 224 6.08 14.43 -3.66
CA VAL A 224 5.46 14.51 -4.99
C VAL A 224 3.94 14.37 -4.96
N PHE A 225 3.36 14.04 -3.81
CA PHE A 225 1.91 13.96 -3.64
C PHE A 225 1.24 15.28 -3.99
N GLY A 226 0.22 15.22 -4.86
CA GLY A 226 -0.48 16.39 -5.41
C GLY A 226 -0.02 16.78 -6.81
N VAL A 227 1.21 16.43 -7.19
CA VAL A 227 1.64 16.38 -8.60
C VAL A 227 1.18 15.07 -9.23
N VAL A 228 1.36 13.97 -8.48
CA VAL A 228 0.84 12.65 -8.78
C VAL A 228 0.12 12.09 -7.56
N GLY A 229 -0.76 11.11 -7.78
CA GLY A 229 -1.28 10.29 -6.69
C GLY A 229 -0.18 9.42 -6.08
N ILE A 230 -0.35 9.05 -4.81
CA ILE A 230 0.39 7.95 -4.18
C ILE A 230 -0.62 6.99 -3.55
N ASP A 231 -0.24 5.73 -3.38
CA ASP A 231 -0.97 4.75 -2.57
C ASP A 231 -0.96 5.14 -1.08
N MET A 232 0.21 5.12 -0.46
CA MET A 232 0.43 5.44 0.94
C MET A 232 1.92 5.73 1.20
N VAL A 233 2.19 6.33 2.36
CA VAL A 233 3.54 6.47 2.89
C VAL A 233 3.79 5.28 3.80
N ALA A 234 4.59 4.32 3.33
CA ALA A 234 4.92 3.12 4.10
C ALA A 234 5.75 3.50 5.34
N GLY A 235 5.41 2.88 6.47
CA GLY A 235 6.25 2.78 7.65
C GLY A 235 6.83 1.36 7.79
N PRO A 236 7.41 1.02 8.95
CA PRO A 236 7.88 -0.33 9.24
C PRO A 236 6.74 -1.34 9.18
N SER A 237 7.03 -2.53 8.67
CA SER A 237 6.09 -3.64 8.55
C SER A 237 5.85 -4.31 9.90
N GLU A 238 4.63 -4.83 10.13
CA GLU A 238 4.19 -5.29 11.44
C GLU A 238 3.19 -6.47 11.40
N ILE A 239 3.43 -7.48 12.24
CA ILE A 239 2.52 -8.60 12.48
C ILE A 239 2.03 -8.59 13.94
N LEU A 240 0.74 -8.85 14.11
CA LEU A 240 0.10 -9.12 15.39
C LEU A 240 -0.58 -10.49 15.33
N VAL A 241 -0.18 -11.40 16.21
CA VAL A 241 -0.80 -12.72 16.32
C VAL A 241 -1.65 -12.78 17.58
N ILE A 242 -2.93 -13.13 17.46
CA ILE A 242 -3.81 -13.49 18.57
C ILE A 242 -3.91 -15.01 18.60
N CYS A 243 -3.52 -15.63 19.71
CA CYS A 243 -3.59 -17.08 19.86
C CYS A 243 -4.19 -17.52 21.20
N ASP A 244 -5.14 -18.47 21.14
CA ASP A 244 -5.81 -19.07 22.30
C ASP A 244 -4.93 -20.08 23.08
N GLY A 245 -3.76 -20.41 22.53
CA GLY A 245 -2.79 -21.34 23.11
C GLY A 245 -2.94 -22.79 22.65
N GLU A 246 -3.76 -23.04 21.62
CA GLU A 246 -3.96 -24.37 21.05
C GLU A 246 -3.28 -24.56 19.67
N THR A 247 -2.52 -23.57 19.22
CA THR A 247 -1.67 -23.70 18.02
C THR A 247 -0.31 -24.26 18.42
N ASP A 248 0.37 -24.97 17.54
CA ASP A 248 1.75 -25.39 17.79
C ASP A 248 2.64 -24.15 18.04
N PRO A 249 3.36 -24.07 19.18
CA PRO A 249 4.26 -22.94 19.46
C PRO A 249 5.33 -22.71 18.38
N ASP A 250 5.74 -23.75 17.66
CA ASP A 250 6.70 -23.62 16.56
C ASP A 250 6.12 -22.82 15.38
N TRP A 251 4.80 -22.92 15.14
CA TRP A 251 4.15 -22.20 14.05
C TRP A 251 4.10 -20.71 14.37
N ILE A 252 3.65 -20.37 15.58
CA ILE A 252 3.63 -18.98 16.04
C ILE A 252 5.03 -18.38 16.06
N ALA A 253 6.05 -19.14 16.47
CA ALA A 253 7.43 -18.68 16.41
C ALA A 253 7.87 -18.37 14.96
N MET A 254 7.49 -19.21 13.99
CA MET A 254 7.77 -18.98 12.56
C MET A 254 7.01 -17.79 11.99
N ASP A 255 5.74 -17.58 12.35
CA ASP A 255 4.95 -16.43 11.88
C ASP A 255 5.53 -15.11 12.42
N LEU A 256 5.98 -15.08 13.68
CA LEU A 256 6.70 -13.92 14.22
C LEU A 256 8.06 -13.70 13.53
N PHE A 257 8.77 -14.78 13.18
CA PHE A 257 10.04 -14.69 12.46
C PHE A 257 9.86 -14.26 11.02
N SER A 258 8.80 -14.68 10.33
CA SER A 258 8.56 -14.31 8.93
C SER A 258 8.43 -12.81 8.78
N GLN A 259 7.73 -12.14 9.71
CA GLN A 259 7.68 -10.68 9.73
C GLN A 259 9.03 -10.06 10.15
N ALA A 260 9.65 -10.59 11.21
CA ALA A 260 10.87 -10.02 11.79
C ALA A 260 12.09 -10.13 10.87
N GLU A 261 12.11 -11.09 9.94
CA GLU A 261 13.21 -11.21 8.97
C GLU A 261 13.16 -10.14 7.88
N HIS A 262 12.05 -9.42 7.66
CA HIS A 262 11.98 -8.42 6.60
C HIS A 262 12.99 -7.29 6.79
N ASP A 263 13.07 -6.73 8.01
CA ASP A 263 13.83 -5.52 8.32
C ASP A 263 14.14 -5.45 9.83
N GLU A 264 15.29 -4.89 10.22
CA GLU A 264 15.70 -4.71 11.62
C GLU A 264 14.71 -3.85 12.44
N ILE A 265 13.88 -3.03 11.78
CA ILE A 265 12.84 -2.22 12.43
C ILE A 265 11.42 -2.76 12.24
N ALA A 266 11.24 -3.98 11.70
CA ALA A 266 9.94 -4.65 11.68
C ALA A 266 9.44 -4.93 13.12
N GLN A 267 8.13 -5.13 13.29
CA GLN A 267 7.53 -5.40 14.60
C GLN A 267 6.73 -6.70 14.59
N ALA A 268 6.95 -7.55 15.59
CA ALA A 268 6.21 -8.80 15.76
C ALA A 268 5.68 -8.92 17.19
N ILE A 269 4.36 -9.05 17.33
CA ILE A 269 3.67 -9.07 18.63
C ILE A 269 2.77 -10.31 18.74
N LEU A 270 2.85 -11.02 19.87
CA LEU A 270 1.91 -12.08 20.25
C LEU A 270 1.00 -11.60 21.38
N LEU A 271 -0.31 -11.80 21.23
CA LEU A 271 -1.32 -11.68 22.29
C LEU A 271 -1.84 -13.08 22.63
N SER A 272 -1.79 -13.48 23.91
CA SER A 272 -2.39 -14.74 24.34
C SER A 272 -2.89 -14.68 25.79
N PRO A 273 -4.04 -15.32 26.10
CA PRO A 273 -4.51 -15.44 27.48
C PRO A 273 -3.71 -16.47 28.28
N SER A 274 -2.85 -17.28 27.65
CA SER A 274 -2.08 -18.33 28.32
C SER A 274 -0.61 -17.93 28.51
N GLN A 275 -0.18 -17.82 29.78
CA GLN A 275 1.22 -17.49 30.09
C GLN A 275 2.12 -18.67 29.77
N ASP A 276 1.61 -19.87 29.99
CA ASP A 276 2.31 -21.11 29.72
C ASP A 276 2.56 -21.29 28.23
N PHE A 277 1.59 -20.90 27.40
CA PHE A 277 1.75 -20.89 25.96
C PHE A 277 2.79 -19.86 25.51
N ILE A 278 2.75 -18.64 26.04
CA ILE A 278 3.76 -17.60 25.74
C ILE A 278 5.18 -18.11 26.04
N ARG A 279 5.39 -18.80 27.17
CA ARG A 279 6.69 -19.41 27.50
C ARG A 279 7.10 -20.53 26.52
N GLN A 280 6.14 -21.30 26.02
CA GLN A 280 6.40 -22.33 25.01
C GLN A 280 6.79 -21.71 23.67
N VAL A 281 6.14 -20.62 23.25
CA VAL A 281 6.52 -19.88 22.03
C VAL A 281 7.93 -19.31 22.20
N GLU A 282 8.25 -18.67 23.33
CA GLU A 282 9.60 -18.14 23.58
C GLU A 282 10.69 -19.24 23.54
N ALA A 283 10.42 -20.41 24.13
CA ALA A 283 11.33 -21.56 24.04
C ALA A 283 11.51 -22.07 22.60
N SER A 284 10.42 -22.06 21.82
CA SER A 284 10.42 -22.46 20.41
C SER A 284 11.22 -21.48 19.56
N MET A 285 11.03 -20.17 19.77
CA MET A 285 11.84 -19.12 19.14
C MET A 285 13.32 -19.30 19.45
N ALA A 286 13.69 -19.53 20.71
CA ALA A 286 15.10 -19.75 21.08
C ALA A 286 15.72 -20.97 20.38
N ARG A 287 14.96 -22.06 20.23
CA ARG A 287 15.40 -23.26 19.52
C ARG A 287 15.56 -23.00 18.02
N LEU A 288 14.51 -22.45 17.38
CA LEU A 288 14.43 -22.30 15.93
C LEU A 288 15.35 -21.21 15.38
N MET A 289 15.68 -20.18 16.19
CA MET A 289 16.58 -19.09 15.79
C MET A 289 17.95 -19.57 15.30
N THR A 290 18.44 -20.69 15.86
CA THR A 290 19.78 -21.21 15.58
C THR A 290 19.99 -21.53 14.10
N ASP A 291 18.93 -21.95 13.41
CA ASP A 291 18.98 -22.40 12.01
C ASP A 291 18.55 -21.32 11.01
N MET A 292 18.21 -20.11 11.47
CA MET A 292 17.69 -19.04 10.61
C MET A 292 18.81 -18.31 9.84
N PRO A 293 18.76 -18.27 8.49
CA PRO A 293 19.79 -17.59 7.69
C PRO A 293 19.89 -16.08 7.95
N ARG A 294 18.76 -15.43 8.28
CA ARG A 294 18.66 -13.99 8.58
C ARG A 294 18.60 -13.69 10.08
N ARG A 295 19.17 -14.58 10.91
CA ARG A 295 19.15 -14.49 12.38
C ARG A 295 19.45 -13.09 12.92
N ASP A 296 20.51 -12.43 12.47
CA ASP A 296 20.92 -11.12 12.99
C ASP A 296 19.81 -10.05 12.82
N ILE A 297 19.07 -10.12 11.70
CA ILE A 297 17.97 -9.19 11.39
C ILE A 297 16.76 -9.51 12.27
N ILE A 298 16.42 -10.80 12.38
CA ILE A 298 15.33 -11.27 13.23
C ILE A 298 15.59 -10.89 14.70
N GLU A 299 16.81 -11.11 15.21
CA GLU A 299 17.19 -10.75 16.58
C GLU A 299 17.11 -9.23 16.82
N ALA A 300 17.57 -8.41 15.86
CA ALA A 300 17.45 -6.96 15.94
C ALA A 300 15.99 -6.49 16.00
N SER A 301 15.15 -7.00 15.11
CA SER A 301 13.70 -6.72 15.06
C SER A 301 13.00 -7.10 16.36
N LEU A 302 13.17 -8.34 16.83
CA LEU A 302 12.52 -8.85 18.03
C LEU A 302 13.04 -8.19 19.32
N SER A 303 14.33 -7.85 19.39
CA SER A 303 14.89 -7.16 20.56
C SER A 303 14.46 -5.70 20.65
N GLY A 304 14.37 -5.01 19.50
CA GLY A 304 13.98 -3.60 19.44
C GLY A 304 12.49 -3.36 19.53
N ARG A 305 11.67 -4.18 18.85
CA ARG A 305 10.24 -3.90 18.64
C ARG A 305 9.31 -5.09 18.86
N GLY A 306 9.84 -6.26 19.20
CA GLY A 306 9.04 -7.45 19.47
C GLY A 306 8.44 -7.48 20.88
N ALA A 307 7.20 -7.99 21.02
CA ALA A 307 6.57 -8.17 22.32
C ALA A 307 5.73 -9.46 22.44
N LEU A 308 5.76 -10.05 23.63
CA LEU A 308 4.89 -11.14 24.05
C LEU A 308 3.97 -10.60 25.14
N ILE A 309 2.66 -10.62 24.90
CA ILE A 309 1.67 -9.94 25.73
C ILE A 309 0.66 -10.95 26.27
N LYS A 310 0.66 -11.08 27.60
CA LYS A 310 -0.35 -11.81 28.35
C LYS A 310 -1.60 -10.94 28.48
N VAL A 311 -2.72 -11.44 27.99
CA VAL A 311 -4.05 -10.80 28.13
C VAL A 311 -4.94 -11.57 29.11
N ARG A 312 -6.04 -10.96 29.55
CA ARG A 312 -7.06 -11.61 30.40
C ARG A 312 -7.85 -12.65 29.62
N ASP A 313 -8.27 -12.29 28.40
CA ASP A 313 -9.07 -13.12 27.50
C ASP A 313 -8.94 -12.64 26.05
N LEU A 314 -9.61 -13.35 25.12
CA LEU A 314 -9.59 -13.02 23.69
C LEU A 314 -10.38 -11.74 23.35
N ALA A 315 -11.34 -11.33 24.18
CA ALA A 315 -12.07 -10.08 23.96
C ALA A 315 -11.13 -8.89 24.18
N GLU A 316 -10.34 -8.91 25.26
CA GLU A 316 -9.28 -7.93 25.49
C GLU A 316 -8.21 -7.97 24.40
N ALA A 317 -7.84 -9.16 23.89
CA ALA A 317 -6.92 -9.25 22.75
C ALA A 317 -7.44 -8.49 21.52
N CYS A 318 -8.74 -8.61 21.20
CA CYS A 318 -9.37 -7.86 20.11
C CYS A 318 -9.38 -6.35 20.38
N GLU A 319 -9.59 -5.90 21.61
CA GLU A 319 -9.50 -4.48 21.98
C GLU A 319 -8.08 -3.92 21.78
N ILE A 320 -7.06 -4.69 22.20
CA ILE A 320 -5.66 -4.32 22.02
C ILE A 320 -5.28 -4.34 20.54
N ALA A 321 -5.72 -5.34 19.76
CA ALA A 321 -5.51 -5.39 18.33
C ALA A 321 -6.11 -4.18 17.62
N ASN A 322 -7.34 -3.79 17.98
CA ASN A 322 -7.95 -2.56 17.49
C ASN A 322 -7.20 -1.30 17.93
N ARG A 323 -6.58 -1.30 19.12
CA ARG A 323 -5.70 -0.22 19.55
C ARG A 323 -4.48 -0.18 18.66
N ILE A 324 -3.80 -1.30 18.42
CA ILE A 324 -2.59 -1.43 17.60
C ILE A 324 -2.88 -1.04 16.14
N ALA A 325 -3.96 -1.52 15.56
CA ALA A 325 -4.31 -1.38 14.14
C ALA A 325 -3.18 -1.88 13.21
N PRO A 326 -2.80 -3.17 13.33
CA PRO A 326 -1.63 -3.73 12.67
C PRO A 326 -1.81 -3.82 11.15
N GLU A 327 -0.69 -3.90 10.43
CA GLU A 327 -0.64 -4.28 9.02
C GLU A 327 -1.20 -5.69 8.82
N HIS A 328 -0.58 -6.69 9.46
CA HIS A 328 -1.03 -8.09 9.45
C HIS A 328 -1.60 -8.50 10.80
N LEU A 329 -2.80 -9.09 10.81
CA LEU A 329 -3.43 -9.66 12.00
C LEU A 329 -3.73 -11.15 11.79
N GLU A 330 -2.99 -12.02 12.46
CA GLU A 330 -3.31 -13.44 12.50
C GLU A 330 -4.22 -13.75 13.68
N LEU A 331 -5.37 -14.36 13.39
CA LEU A 331 -6.33 -14.82 14.37
C LEU A 331 -6.25 -16.35 14.46
N SER A 332 -5.22 -16.83 15.15
CA SER A 332 -4.93 -18.25 15.33
C SER A 332 -5.66 -18.83 16.54
N VAL A 333 -6.97 -18.99 16.39
CA VAL A 333 -7.89 -19.50 17.42
C VAL A 333 -8.80 -20.59 16.87
N SER A 334 -9.49 -21.30 17.76
CA SER A 334 -10.44 -22.38 17.42
C SER A 334 -11.66 -21.93 16.61
N ASP A 335 -12.28 -20.79 16.95
CA ASP A 335 -13.46 -20.24 16.26
C ASP A 335 -13.19 -18.78 15.81
N PRO A 336 -12.41 -18.57 14.74
CA PRO A 336 -12.04 -17.22 14.30
C PRO A 336 -13.24 -16.40 13.80
N ASP A 337 -14.29 -17.04 13.29
CA ASP A 337 -15.50 -16.37 12.79
C ASP A 337 -16.27 -15.65 13.92
N ALA A 338 -16.27 -16.20 15.14
CA ALA A 338 -16.89 -15.57 16.30
C ALA A 338 -16.19 -14.26 16.74
N TRP A 339 -14.89 -14.13 16.48
CA TRP A 339 -14.09 -12.97 16.91
C TRP A 339 -13.95 -11.91 15.82
N LEU A 340 -14.03 -12.28 14.54
CA LEU A 340 -13.88 -11.37 13.40
C LEU A 340 -14.73 -10.07 13.53
N PRO A 341 -16.01 -10.08 13.94
CA PRO A 341 -16.80 -8.85 14.08
C PRO A 341 -16.25 -7.85 15.10
N GLN A 342 -15.39 -8.28 16.02
CA GLN A 342 -14.77 -7.41 17.02
C GLN A 342 -13.52 -6.70 16.49
N LEU A 343 -12.96 -7.14 15.37
CA LEU A 343 -11.73 -6.61 14.76
C LEU A 343 -12.09 -5.55 13.70
N ARG A 344 -11.89 -4.27 14.06
CA ARG A 344 -12.22 -3.11 13.24
C ARG A 344 -11.05 -2.56 12.43
N HIS A 345 -9.83 -2.76 12.92
CA HIS A 345 -8.62 -2.16 12.32
C HIS A 345 -7.53 -3.21 12.13
N ALA A 346 -7.31 -3.61 10.89
CA ALA A 346 -6.17 -4.39 10.43
C ALA A 346 -6.02 -4.17 8.92
N GLY A 347 -4.79 -4.23 8.39
CA GLY A 347 -4.58 -4.23 6.94
C GLY A 347 -5.13 -5.52 6.31
N ALA A 348 -4.67 -6.66 6.81
CA ALA A 348 -5.18 -7.97 6.47
C ALA A 348 -5.45 -8.81 7.73
N ILE A 349 -6.53 -9.60 7.71
CA ILE A 349 -6.85 -10.55 8.79
C ILE A 349 -6.74 -11.96 8.25
N PHE A 350 -5.91 -12.77 8.88
CA PHE A 350 -5.68 -14.16 8.55
C PHE A 350 -6.43 -15.03 9.55
N LEU A 351 -7.37 -15.85 9.07
CA LEU A 351 -8.33 -16.55 9.91
C LEU A 351 -7.95 -18.02 10.09
N GLY A 352 -7.73 -18.42 11.34
CA GLY A 352 -7.47 -19.80 11.72
C GLY A 352 -6.02 -20.25 11.56
N ARG A 353 -5.73 -21.42 12.15
CA ARG A 353 -4.36 -21.90 12.43
C ARG A 353 -3.50 -22.24 11.21
N PHE A 354 -4.10 -22.37 10.04
CA PHE A 354 -3.39 -22.75 8.80
C PHE A 354 -3.10 -21.55 7.89
N THR A 355 -3.49 -20.35 8.32
CA THR A 355 -3.51 -19.17 7.48
C THR A 355 -2.37 -18.24 7.92
N SER A 356 -1.14 -18.58 7.56
CA SER A 356 0.01 -17.72 7.89
C SER A 356 0.10 -16.51 6.96
N GLU A 357 0.74 -15.44 7.43
CA GLU A 357 1.07 -14.23 6.68
C GLU A 357 1.72 -14.55 5.34
N SER A 358 2.66 -15.51 5.35
CA SER A 358 3.36 -15.99 4.15
C SER A 358 2.40 -16.39 3.03
N LEU A 359 1.27 -17.02 3.33
CA LEU A 359 0.31 -17.38 2.27
C LEU A 359 -0.31 -16.13 1.64
N GLY A 360 -0.64 -15.11 2.45
CA GLY A 360 -1.14 -13.82 1.96
C GLY A 360 -0.15 -13.10 1.07
N ASP A 361 1.10 -13.07 1.50
CA ASP A 361 2.20 -12.36 0.83
C ASP A 361 2.51 -12.89 -0.56
N TYR A 362 2.36 -14.19 -0.77
CA TYR A 362 2.78 -14.83 -2.01
C TYR A 362 1.63 -15.24 -2.91
N CYS A 363 0.57 -15.87 -2.38
CA CYS A 363 -0.30 -16.65 -3.26
C CYS A 363 -1.77 -16.73 -2.88
N ALA A 364 -2.23 -16.23 -1.72
CA ALA A 364 -3.63 -16.36 -1.33
C ALA A 364 -4.57 -15.61 -2.28
N GLY A 365 -4.18 -14.43 -2.75
CA GLY A 365 -4.95 -13.60 -3.68
C GLY A 365 -5.11 -12.13 -3.25
N PRO A 366 -5.46 -11.84 -1.98
CA PRO A 366 -5.42 -10.49 -1.43
C PRO A 366 -4.05 -9.83 -1.56
N ASN A 367 -4.02 -8.50 -1.46
CA ASN A 367 -2.82 -7.71 -1.68
C ASN A 367 -1.99 -7.58 -0.40
N HIS A 368 -0.68 -7.74 -0.49
CA HIS A 368 0.24 -7.54 0.63
C HIS A 368 0.82 -6.12 0.75
N VAL A 369 0.48 -5.22 -0.18
CA VAL A 369 0.80 -3.80 -0.02
C VAL A 369 -0.25 -3.22 0.92
N LEU A 370 0.07 -3.23 2.21
CA LEU A 370 -0.85 -2.98 3.29
C LEU A 370 -0.53 -1.70 4.07
N PRO A 371 -1.54 -1.12 4.75
CA PRO A 371 -1.34 0.03 5.62
C PRO A 371 -0.56 -0.36 6.88
N THR A 372 0.63 0.22 7.04
CA THR A 372 1.55 0.03 8.19
C THR A 372 1.45 1.14 9.22
N SER A 373 2.10 0.99 10.38
CA SER A 373 2.26 2.05 11.39
C SER A 373 0.92 2.63 11.83
N ARG A 374 -0.04 1.75 12.16
CA ARG A 374 -1.40 2.11 12.61
C ARG A 374 -2.29 2.77 11.54
N THR A 375 -1.82 2.89 10.29
CA THR A 375 -2.60 3.56 9.23
C THR A 375 -3.81 2.73 8.78
N ALA A 376 -3.91 1.45 9.16
CA ALA A 376 -5.10 0.61 8.97
C ALA A 376 -6.38 1.18 9.61
N ARG A 377 -6.26 2.25 10.41
CA ARG A 377 -7.38 3.05 10.91
C ARG A 377 -8.11 3.87 9.85
N PHE A 378 -7.43 4.22 8.76
CA PHE A 378 -7.95 5.13 7.73
C PHE A 378 -7.51 4.79 6.30
N ALA A 379 -6.55 3.88 6.13
CA ALA A 379 -6.09 3.38 4.85
C ALA A 379 -6.53 1.92 4.66
N SER A 380 -6.47 1.47 3.41
CA SER A 380 -6.88 0.12 2.99
C SER A 380 -5.71 -0.57 2.27
N PRO A 381 -5.75 -1.91 2.15
CA PRO A 381 -4.87 -2.65 1.25
C PRO A 381 -4.87 -2.05 -0.15
N LEU A 382 -3.76 -2.12 -0.87
CA LEU A 382 -3.76 -1.76 -2.29
C LEU A 382 -4.76 -2.65 -3.05
N GLY A 383 -5.63 -2.03 -3.86
CA GLY A 383 -6.64 -2.78 -4.62
C GLY A 383 -6.92 -2.18 -6.00
N VAL A 384 -7.88 -2.76 -6.73
CA VAL A 384 -8.28 -2.26 -8.06
C VAL A 384 -8.77 -0.80 -7.98
N TYR A 385 -9.44 -0.45 -6.90
CA TYR A 385 -9.96 0.90 -6.66
C TYR A 385 -8.86 1.96 -6.56
N ASP A 386 -7.63 1.60 -6.19
CA ASP A 386 -6.49 2.53 -6.16
C ASP A 386 -6.05 2.99 -7.55
N PHE A 387 -6.39 2.20 -8.56
CA PHE A 387 -6.08 2.43 -9.97
C PHE A 387 -7.28 2.95 -10.76
N GLN A 388 -8.36 3.33 -10.06
CA GLN A 388 -9.58 3.89 -10.63
C GLN A 388 -9.88 5.28 -10.08
N LYS A 389 -10.47 6.13 -10.91
CA LYS A 389 -11.04 7.43 -10.51
C LYS A 389 -12.54 7.46 -10.74
N ARG A 390 -13.23 8.24 -9.90
CA ARG A 390 -14.68 8.43 -9.91
C ARG A 390 -14.99 9.87 -10.30
N THR A 391 -15.88 10.05 -11.28
CA THR A 391 -16.32 11.36 -11.77
C THR A 391 -17.82 11.48 -11.58
N SER A 392 -18.29 12.53 -10.90
CA SER A 392 -19.73 12.78 -10.72
C SER A 392 -20.39 13.15 -12.04
N LEU A 393 -21.54 12.55 -12.31
CA LEU A 393 -22.39 12.86 -13.46
C LEU A 393 -23.58 13.67 -12.96
N ILE A 394 -23.78 14.85 -13.54
CA ILE A 394 -24.91 15.74 -13.20
C ILE A 394 -25.48 16.27 -14.51
N ARG A 395 -26.74 15.93 -14.79
CA ARG A 395 -27.51 16.47 -15.92
C ARG A 395 -28.89 16.85 -15.42
N VAL A 396 -29.01 18.10 -14.98
CA VAL A 396 -30.25 18.68 -14.44
C VAL A 396 -31.24 18.90 -15.57
N SER A 397 -32.50 18.48 -15.36
CA SER A 397 -33.59 18.75 -16.31
C SER A 397 -34.06 20.20 -16.23
N ALA A 398 -34.93 20.63 -17.16
CA ALA A 398 -35.52 21.97 -17.06
C ALA A 398 -36.39 22.13 -15.79
N ALA A 399 -37.14 21.08 -15.42
CA ALA A 399 -37.96 21.07 -14.21
C ALA A 399 -37.09 21.09 -12.93
N GLY A 400 -36.03 20.28 -12.90
CA GLY A 400 -35.08 20.28 -11.79
C GLY A 400 -34.33 21.60 -11.64
N ALA A 401 -33.96 22.25 -12.75
CA ALA A 401 -33.31 23.56 -12.70
C ALA A 401 -34.23 24.66 -12.14
N ALA A 402 -35.53 24.61 -12.46
CA ALA A 402 -36.51 25.52 -11.89
C ALA A 402 -36.66 25.31 -10.37
N ALA A 403 -36.66 24.07 -9.90
CA ALA A 403 -36.78 23.76 -8.47
C ALA A 403 -35.48 24.04 -7.67
N LEU A 404 -34.32 23.68 -8.22
CA LEU A 404 -33.01 23.81 -7.55
C LEU A 404 -32.44 25.23 -7.64
N GLY A 405 -32.84 26.00 -8.65
CA GLY A 405 -32.35 27.37 -8.88
C GLY A 405 -32.50 28.29 -7.67
N PRO A 406 -33.71 28.44 -7.09
CA PRO A 406 -33.94 29.26 -5.89
C PRO A 406 -33.05 28.89 -4.70
N ILE A 407 -32.83 27.59 -4.50
CA ILE A 407 -31.96 27.07 -3.44
C ILE A 407 -30.52 27.51 -3.70
N ALA A 408 -30.00 27.27 -4.90
CA ALA A 408 -28.64 27.62 -5.27
C ALA A 408 -28.40 29.14 -5.24
N SER A 409 -29.34 29.96 -5.72
CA SER A 409 -29.24 31.42 -5.67
C SER A 409 -29.21 31.95 -4.24
N THR A 410 -30.14 31.49 -3.38
CA THR A 410 -30.20 31.92 -1.98
C THR A 410 -28.90 31.64 -1.23
N LEU A 411 -28.37 30.42 -1.37
CA LEU A 411 -27.10 30.05 -0.74
C LEU A 411 -25.93 30.86 -1.31
N ALA A 412 -25.85 31.00 -2.64
CA ALA A 412 -24.76 31.73 -3.28
C ALA A 412 -24.77 33.23 -2.95
N HIS A 413 -25.92 33.88 -2.82
CA HIS A 413 -25.99 35.27 -2.33
C HIS A 413 -25.59 35.37 -0.86
N GLY A 414 -26.02 34.43 -0.02
CA GLY A 414 -25.61 34.36 1.39
C GLY A 414 -24.09 34.21 1.58
N GLU A 415 -23.42 33.58 0.62
CA GLU A 415 -21.95 33.44 0.57
C GLU A 415 -21.24 34.62 -0.12
N GLY A 416 -21.98 35.59 -0.67
CA GLY A 416 -21.42 36.71 -1.44
C GLY A 416 -20.94 36.34 -2.85
N LEU A 417 -21.37 35.20 -3.40
CA LEU A 417 -21.01 34.67 -4.71
C LEU A 417 -22.05 35.03 -5.78
N THR A 418 -22.24 36.32 -6.05
CA THR A 418 -23.29 36.83 -6.96
C THR A 418 -23.29 36.19 -8.36
N ALA A 419 -22.11 35.87 -8.92
CA ALA A 419 -22.03 35.22 -10.22
C ALA A 419 -22.59 33.78 -10.21
N HIS A 420 -22.40 33.04 -9.11
CA HIS A 420 -22.98 31.70 -8.93
C HIS A 420 -24.51 31.79 -8.82
N ALA A 421 -25.00 32.75 -8.03
CA ALA A 421 -26.44 32.96 -7.87
C ALA A 421 -27.12 33.29 -9.20
N ARG A 422 -26.57 34.26 -9.95
CA ARG A 422 -27.10 34.65 -11.27
C ARG A 422 -27.07 33.50 -12.28
N ALA A 423 -26.06 32.64 -12.24
CA ALA A 423 -26.00 31.47 -13.11
C ALA A 423 -27.18 30.50 -12.85
N ALA A 424 -27.60 30.34 -11.60
CA ALA A 424 -28.79 29.57 -11.23
C ALA A 424 -30.09 30.28 -11.63
N GLU A 425 -30.21 31.57 -11.32
CA GLU A 425 -31.36 32.43 -11.66
C GLU A 425 -31.71 32.38 -13.15
N MET A 426 -30.72 32.43 -14.04
CA MET A 426 -30.94 32.38 -15.49
C MET A 426 -31.71 31.13 -15.96
N ARG A 427 -31.62 30.03 -15.20
CA ARG A 427 -32.23 28.73 -15.51
C ARG A 427 -33.52 28.45 -14.72
N MET A 428 -33.94 29.38 -13.86
CA MET A 428 -35.24 29.32 -13.19
C MET A 428 -36.40 29.53 -14.16
N ALA A 429 -37.60 29.12 -13.73
CA ALA A 429 -38.82 29.48 -14.44
C ALA A 429 -38.99 31.02 -14.47
N PRO A 430 -39.58 31.59 -15.53
CA PRO A 430 -39.74 33.05 -15.64
C PRO A 430 -40.43 33.71 -14.43
N ALA A 431 -41.40 33.03 -13.81
CA ALA A 431 -42.13 33.52 -12.64
C ALA A 431 -41.26 33.69 -11.39
N ASP A 432 -40.21 32.88 -11.23
CA ASP A 432 -39.34 32.92 -10.06
C ASP A 432 -38.22 33.95 -10.19
N LYS A 433 -37.97 34.47 -11.41
CA LYS A 433 -36.96 35.50 -11.68
C LYS A 433 -37.37 36.88 -11.18
N GLU A 434 -38.67 37.16 -11.11
CA GLU A 434 -39.18 38.46 -10.67
C GLU A 434 -38.92 38.71 -9.17
N TYR A 435 -38.97 37.65 -8.34
CA TYR A 435 -38.71 37.75 -6.89
C TYR A 435 -37.29 38.22 -6.54
N PHE A 436 -36.29 37.89 -7.35
CA PHE A 436 -34.88 38.22 -7.10
C PHE A 436 -34.39 39.49 -7.82
N ASN A 437 -35.20 40.09 -8.69
CA ASN A 437 -34.87 41.40 -9.29
C ASN A 437 -35.22 42.57 -8.36
N ASP A 438 -36.05 42.33 -7.33
CA ASP A 438 -36.53 43.33 -6.36
C ASP A 438 -35.75 43.33 -5.02
N ILE A 439 -34.69 42.51 -4.92
CA ILE A 439 -33.77 42.40 -3.77
C ILE A 439 -32.36 42.78 -4.24
#